data_AF-A0A967NY19-F1
#
_entry.id   AF-A0A967NY19-F1
#
_cell.length_a   1.000
_cell.length_b   1.000
_cell.length_c   1.000
_cell.angle_alpha   90.00
_cell.angle_beta   90.00
_cell.angle_gamma   90.00
#
_symmetry.space_group_name_H-M   'P 1'
#
loop_
_entity.id
_entity.type
_entity.pdbx_description
1 polymer ?
#
loop_
_entity_poly.entity_id
_entity_poly.type
_entity_poly.pdbx_seq_one_letter_code
_entity_poly.pdbx_strand_id
1 'polypeptide(L)'
;RSVLTQRLGPWAVSHPAAYVGERALRDHSWHQQAREQLQQRSQQLHQLLAERIDTESIHATALFSTLQLTSPQAESLFAHCAQQGVLLRHFPQWGKIRVGLTTKSGMDRLRSALECWKI
;
A
#
# COMPACT_ATOMS: atom_id res chain seq x y z
N ARG A 1 34.12 -8.61 13.44
CA ARG A 1 32.64 -8.69 13.55
C ARG A 1 32.11 -7.26 13.48
N SER A 2 31.10 -6.95 12.65
CA SER A 2 30.68 -5.55 12.46
C SER A 2 29.95 -5.00 13.68
N VAL A 3 29.96 -3.67 13.86
CA VAL A 3 29.20 -2.95 14.92
C VAL A 3 27.71 -3.30 14.87
N LEU A 4 27.17 -3.53 13.67
CA LEU A 4 25.78 -3.95 13.46
C LEU A 4 25.52 -5.33 14.06
N THR A 5 26.40 -6.31 13.84
CA THR A 5 26.23 -7.66 14.40
C THR A 5 26.26 -7.66 15.93
N GLN A 6 27.03 -6.77 16.54
CA GLN A 6 27.05 -6.63 18.01
C GLN A 6 25.73 -6.06 18.53
N ARG A 7 25.12 -5.08 17.83
CA ARG A 7 23.85 -4.47 18.23
C ARG A 7 22.64 -5.38 18.03
N LEU A 8 22.66 -6.23 16.99
CA LEU A 8 21.55 -7.14 16.66
C LEU A 8 21.46 -8.34 17.62
N GLY A 9 22.57 -8.73 18.25
CA GLY A 9 22.63 -9.92 19.08
C GLY A 9 22.60 -11.23 18.27
N PRO A 10 22.71 -12.40 18.94
CA PRO A 10 22.85 -13.68 18.26
C PRO A 10 21.54 -14.26 17.70
N TRP A 11 20.37 -13.73 18.09
CA TRP A 11 19.04 -14.29 17.78
C TRP A 11 18.12 -13.27 17.09
N ALA A 12 18.68 -12.39 16.26
CA ALA A 12 17.93 -11.32 15.60
C ALA A 12 16.86 -11.82 14.62
N VAL A 13 16.97 -13.07 14.15
CA VAL A 13 16.04 -13.70 13.21
C VAL A 13 15.78 -15.13 13.67
N SER A 14 14.51 -15.54 13.71
CA SER A 14 14.14 -16.91 14.07
C SER A 14 14.54 -17.89 12.97
N HIS A 15 14.82 -19.14 13.35
CA HIS A 15 15.22 -20.17 12.37
C HIS A 15 14.19 -20.37 11.24
N PRO A 16 12.86 -20.44 11.50
CA PRO A 16 11.88 -20.54 10.43
C PRO A 16 11.87 -19.32 9.49
N ALA A 17 12.03 -18.10 10.03
CA ALA A 17 12.10 -16.90 9.21
C ALA A 17 13.35 -16.88 8.31
N ALA A 18 14.50 -17.30 8.84
CA ALA A 18 15.73 -17.43 8.06
C ALA A 18 15.58 -18.49 6.96
N TYR A 19 14.97 -19.64 7.26
CA TYR A 19 14.72 -20.72 6.29
C TYR A 19 13.83 -20.26 5.12
N VAL A 20 12.70 -19.60 5.42
CA VAL A 20 11.81 -19.08 4.36
C VAL A 20 12.48 -17.93 3.61
N GLY A 21 13.18 -17.04 4.32
CA GLY A 21 13.91 -15.93 3.74
C GLY A 21 14.98 -16.37 2.73
N GLU A 22 15.78 -17.39 3.05
CA GLU A 22 16.77 -17.95 2.13
C GLU A 22 16.13 -18.44 0.83
N ARG A 23 15.01 -19.16 0.92
CA ARG A 23 14.30 -19.67 -0.25
C ARG A 23 13.71 -18.54 -1.09
N ALA A 24 13.04 -17.58 -0.46
CA ALA A 24 12.50 -16.41 -1.14
C ALA A 24 13.61 -15.61 -1.84
N LEU A 25 14.73 -15.36 -1.16
CA LEU A 25 15.85 -14.59 -1.69
C LEU A 25 16.53 -15.25 -2.90
N ARG A 26 16.55 -16.58 -2.96
CA ARG A 26 17.10 -17.33 -4.10
C ARG A 26 16.15 -17.42 -5.30
N ASP A 27 14.87 -17.14 -5.12
CA ASP A 27 13.89 -17.19 -6.21
C ASP A 27 13.88 -15.89 -7.03
N HIS A 28 14.92 -15.72 -7.84
CA HIS A 28 15.04 -14.57 -8.74
C HIS A 28 13.92 -14.50 -9.78
N SER A 29 13.40 -15.65 -10.21
CA SER A 29 12.30 -15.73 -11.17
C SER A 29 11.01 -15.15 -10.59
N TRP A 30 10.68 -15.53 -9.35
CA TRP A 30 9.56 -14.99 -8.61
C TRP A 30 9.74 -13.48 -8.37
N HIS A 31 10.94 -13.03 -8.01
CA HIS A 31 11.19 -11.59 -7.82
C HIS A 31 10.92 -10.76 -9.07
N GLN A 32 11.34 -11.23 -10.25
CA GLN A 32 11.10 -10.53 -11.51
C GLN A 32 9.60 -10.46 -11.80
N GLN A 33 8.91 -11.60 -11.76
CA GLN A 33 7.47 -11.68 -12.00
C GLN A 33 6.68 -10.81 -11.00
N ALA A 34 7.05 -10.85 -9.72
CA ALA A 34 6.41 -10.05 -8.69
C ALA A 34 6.57 -8.55 -8.96
N ARG A 35 7.75 -8.07 -9.37
CA ARG A 35 7.96 -6.66 -9.72
C ARG A 35 7.08 -6.22 -10.89
N GLU A 36 6.99 -7.03 -11.94
CA GLU A 36 6.14 -6.75 -13.11
C GLU A 36 4.65 -6.69 -12.70
N GLN A 37 4.18 -7.68 -11.92
CA GLN A 37 2.81 -7.71 -11.41
C GLN A 37 2.48 -6.52 -10.49
N LEU A 38 3.43 -6.11 -9.64
CA LEU A 38 3.27 -4.96 -8.75
C LEU A 38 3.11 -3.65 -9.54
N GLN A 39 3.88 -3.45 -10.61
CA GLN A 39 3.73 -2.29 -11.48
C GLN A 39 2.36 -2.26 -12.16
N GLN A 40 1.91 -3.39 -12.72
CA GLN A 40 0.60 -3.50 -13.35
C GLN A 40 -0.54 -3.20 -12.36
N ARG A 41 -0.48 -3.78 -11.16
CA ARG A 41 -1.49 -3.56 -10.11
C ARG A 41 -1.47 -2.12 -9.58
N SER A 42 -0.29 -1.51 -9.49
CA SER A 42 -0.15 -0.10 -9.13
C SER A 42 -0.81 0.81 -10.17
N GLN A 43 -0.61 0.53 -11.46
CA GLN A 43 -1.25 1.29 -12.53
C GLN A 43 -2.78 1.16 -12.48
N GLN A 44 -3.31 -0.04 -12.25
CA GLN A 44 -4.75 -0.28 -12.07
C GLN A 44 -5.31 0.49 -10.87
N LEU A 45 -4.59 0.50 -9.74
CA LEU A 45 -4.98 1.27 -8.56
C LEU A 45 -4.96 2.77 -8.86
N HIS A 46 -3.91 3.28 -9.51
CA HIS A 46 -3.82 4.68 -9.90
C HIS A 46 -5.00 5.10 -10.80
N GLN A 47 -5.31 4.29 -11.82
CA GLN A 47 -6.45 4.55 -12.71
C GLN A 47 -7.77 4.61 -11.95
N LEU A 48 -8.03 3.66 -11.06
CA LEU A 48 -9.24 3.66 -10.22
C LEU A 48 -9.34 4.91 -9.34
N LEU A 49 -8.22 5.31 -8.70
CA LEU A 49 -8.20 6.50 -7.86
C LEU A 49 -8.43 7.78 -8.67
N ALA A 50 -7.88 7.86 -9.88
CA ALA A 50 -8.02 8.99 -10.79
C ALA A 50 -9.46 9.21 -11.29
N GLU A 51 -10.37 8.25 -11.09
CA GLU A 51 -11.79 8.43 -11.41
C GLU A 51 -12.50 9.40 -10.47
N ARG A 52 -11.97 9.62 -9.26
CA ARG A 52 -12.59 10.45 -8.21
C ARG A 52 -11.67 11.47 -7.57
N ILE A 53 -10.35 11.27 -7.66
CA ILE A 53 -9.34 12.15 -7.09
C ILE A 53 -8.55 12.77 -8.24
N ASP A 54 -8.22 14.05 -8.11
CA ASP A 54 -7.35 14.73 -9.07
C ASP A 54 -6.00 14.01 -9.19
N THR A 55 -5.61 13.72 -10.43
CA THR A 55 -4.36 13.04 -10.77
C THR A 55 -3.12 13.72 -10.18
N GLU A 56 -3.11 15.05 -10.06
CA GLU A 56 -1.97 15.78 -9.47
C GLU A 56 -1.80 15.50 -7.97
N SER A 57 -2.90 15.10 -7.31
CA SER A 57 -2.92 14.73 -5.90
C SER A 57 -2.56 13.26 -5.65
N ILE A 58 -2.31 12.46 -6.71
CA ILE A 58 -2.01 11.03 -6.60
C ILE A 58 -0.53 10.78 -6.88
N HIS A 59 0.19 10.29 -5.87
CA HIS A 59 1.58 9.86 -6.00
C HIS A 59 1.67 8.33 -5.89
N ALA A 60 1.81 7.66 -7.03
CA ALA A 60 1.85 6.20 -7.11
C ALA A 60 3.27 5.64 -6.96
N THR A 61 3.35 4.44 -6.37
CA THR A 61 4.56 3.59 -6.29
C THR A 61 4.17 2.16 -6.65
N ALA A 62 5.14 1.26 -6.86
CA ALA A 62 4.85 -0.14 -7.13
C ALA A 62 4.07 -0.87 -6.01
N LEU A 63 4.01 -0.34 -4.78
CA LEU A 63 3.41 -1.02 -3.63
C LEU A 63 2.16 -0.34 -3.07
N PHE A 64 1.95 0.94 -3.40
CA PHE A 64 0.83 1.74 -2.90
C PHE A 64 0.73 3.07 -3.66
N SER A 65 -0.40 3.75 -3.51
CA SER A 65 -0.60 5.14 -3.95
C SER A 65 -0.84 6.04 -2.74
N THR A 66 -0.25 7.23 -2.76
CA THR A 66 -0.47 8.26 -1.74
C THR A 66 -1.35 9.36 -2.34
N LEU A 67 -2.43 9.69 -1.64
CA LEU A 67 -3.30 10.82 -1.93
C LEU A 67 -2.85 11.99 -1.06
N GLN A 68 -2.67 13.16 -1.68
CA GLN A 68 -2.46 14.43 -1.00
C GLN A 68 -3.76 15.23 -1.07
N LEU A 69 -4.46 15.36 0.06
CA LEU A 69 -5.73 16.07 0.17
C LEU A 69 -5.62 17.18 1.22
N THR A 70 -6.68 17.97 1.38
CA THR A 70 -6.83 18.79 2.59
C THR A 70 -7.09 17.89 3.80
N SER A 71 -6.70 18.31 5.01
CA SER A 71 -6.91 17.50 6.22
C SER A 71 -8.38 17.09 6.44
N PRO A 72 -9.40 17.98 6.25
CA PRO A 72 -10.80 17.58 6.39
C PRO A 72 -11.25 16.55 5.34
N GLN A 73 -10.79 16.68 4.09
CA GLN A 73 -11.10 15.71 3.04
C GLN A 73 -10.45 14.34 3.32
N ALA A 74 -9.19 14.34 3.78
CA ALA A 74 -8.49 13.11 4.14
C ALA A 74 -9.18 12.38 5.31
N GLU A 75 -9.62 13.12 6.33
CA GLU A 75 -10.37 12.56 7.45
C GLU A 75 -11.74 12.02 7.00
N SER A 76 -12.49 12.78 6.20
CA SER A 76 -13.78 12.38 5.63
C SER A 76 -13.65 11.09 4.81
N LEU A 77 -12.70 11.05 3.88
CA LEU A 77 -12.45 9.88 3.03
C LEU A 77 -12.07 8.65 3.84
N PHE A 78 -11.17 8.83 4.84
CA PHE A 78 -10.76 7.74 5.71
C PHE A 78 -11.95 7.19 6.51
N ALA A 79 -12.73 8.05 7.17
CA ALA A 79 -13.88 7.64 7.97
C ALA A 79 -14.94 6.93 7.12
N HIS A 80 -15.26 7.48 5.94
CA HIS A 80 -16.21 6.90 5.00
C HIS A 80 -15.77 5.52 4.52
N CYS A 81 -14.51 5.36 4.08
CA CYS A 81 -13.99 4.07 3.65
C CYS A 81 -13.98 3.05 4.81
N ALA A 82 -13.59 3.46 6.01
CA ALA A 82 -13.57 2.59 7.18
C ALA A 82 -14.96 2.06 7.54
N GLN A 83 -16.00 2.90 7.45
CA GLN A 83 -17.40 2.49 7.68
C GLN A 83 -17.88 1.43 6.65
N GLN A 84 -17.31 1.42 5.45
CA GLN A 84 -17.57 0.38 4.43
C GLN A 84 -16.60 -0.82 4.51
N GLY A 85 -15.81 -0.89 5.58
CA GLY A 85 -14.83 -1.95 5.82
C GLY A 85 -13.60 -1.88 4.91
N VAL A 86 -13.33 -0.73 4.30
CA VAL A 86 -12.13 -0.46 3.50
C VAL A 86 -11.17 0.37 4.32
N LEU A 87 -10.19 -0.29 4.96
CA LEU A 87 -9.24 0.40 5.83
C LEU A 87 -8.09 1.00 5.01
N LEU A 88 -8.01 2.33 5.00
CA LEU A 88 -6.90 3.09 4.41
C LEU A 88 -5.93 3.56 5.49
N ARG A 89 -4.67 3.86 5.13
CA ARG A 89 -3.73 4.44 6.10
C ARG A 89 -3.82 5.96 6.06
N HIS A 90 -4.43 6.55 7.08
CA HIS A 90 -4.55 8.00 7.22
C HIS A 90 -3.36 8.62 7.97
N PHE A 91 -2.92 9.79 7.51
CA PHE A 91 -1.84 10.60 8.06
C PHE A 91 -2.38 12.04 8.31
N PRO A 92 -3.09 12.26 9.43
CA PRO A 92 -3.90 13.48 9.64
C PRO A 92 -3.09 14.77 9.59
N GLN A 93 -1.88 14.74 10.15
CA GLN A 93 -0.99 15.91 10.25
C GLN A 93 -0.52 16.44 8.89
N TRP A 94 -0.64 15.64 7.83
CA TRP A 94 -0.15 16.00 6.49
C TRP A 94 -1.24 15.99 5.42
N GLY A 95 -2.50 15.75 5.80
CA GLY A 95 -3.60 15.60 4.84
C GLY A 95 -3.38 14.45 3.85
N LYS A 96 -2.66 13.40 4.28
CA LYS A 96 -2.27 12.28 3.40
C LYS A 96 -3.06 11.02 3.69
N ILE A 97 -3.40 10.29 2.63
CA ILE A 97 -3.88 8.90 2.73
C ILE A 97 -2.99 8.01 1.89
N ARG A 98 -2.59 6.86 2.42
CA ARG A 98 -1.93 5.81 1.65
C ARG A 98 -2.88 4.65 1.41
N VAL A 99 -3.10 4.36 0.14
CA VAL A 99 -3.93 3.25 -0.36
C VAL A 99 -3.00 2.13 -0.82
N GLY A 100 -3.09 0.97 -0.17
CA GLY A 100 -2.29 -0.19 -0.54
C GLY A 100 -2.85 -0.92 -1.76
N LEU A 101 -2.00 -1.69 -2.44
CA LEU A 101 -2.48 -2.66 -3.42
C LEU A 101 -3.39 -3.68 -2.77
N THR A 102 -4.41 -4.11 -3.49
CA THR A 102 -5.40 -5.06 -2.98
C THR A 102 -5.76 -6.11 -4.02
N THR A 103 -6.48 -7.16 -3.60
CA THR A 103 -7.00 -8.21 -4.49
C THR A 103 -8.04 -7.64 -5.44
N LYS A 104 -8.47 -8.41 -6.45
CA LYS A 104 -9.56 -8.00 -7.35
C LYS A 104 -10.83 -7.63 -6.57
N SER A 105 -11.27 -8.48 -5.63
CA SER A 105 -12.43 -8.18 -4.78
C SER A 105 -12.24 -6.95 -3.90
N GLY A 106 -11.00 -6.69 -3.45
CA GLY A 106 -10.68 -5.47 -2.72
C GLY A 106 -10.74 -4.22 -3.59
N MET A 107 -10.38 -4.31 -4.87
CA MET A 107 -10.51 -3.21 -5.84
C MET A 107 -11.98 -2.85 -6.05
N ASP A 108 -12.84 -3.85 -6.20
CA ASP A 108 -14.29 -3.63 -6.36
C ASP A 108 -14.88 -2.94 -5.12
N ARG A 109 -14.49 -3.37 -3.91
CA ARG A 109 -14.92 -2.72 -2.66
C ARG A 109 -14.42 -1.28 -2.55
N LEU A 110 -13.16 -1.03 -2.93
CA LEU A 110 -12.59 0.32 -2.93
C LEU A 110 -13.32 1.22 -3.94
N ARG A 111 -13.60 0.72 -5.14
CA ARG A 111 -14.38 1.42 -6.17
C ARG A 111 -15.74 1.85 -5.63
N SER A 112 -16.52 0.91 -5.10
CA SER A 112 -17.84 1.21 -4.53
C SER A 112 -17.78 2.21 -3.37
N ALA A 113 -16.76 2.11 -2.51
CA ALA A 113 -16.57 3.07 -1.42
C ALA A 113 -16.30 4.49 -1.95
N LEU A 114 -15.42 4.63 -2.95
CA LEU A 114 -15.12 5.91 -3.57
C LEU A 114 -16.30 6.47 -4.38
N GLU A 115 -17.10 5.61 -5.01
CA GLU A 115 -18.27 6.04 -5.77
C GLU A 115 -19.34 6.70 -4.89
N CYS A 116 -19.54 6.13 -3.71
CA CYS A 116 -20.49 6.61 -2.69
C CYS A 116 -19.94 7.76 -1.83
N TRP A 117 -18.65 8.07 -1.91
CA TRP A 117 -18.06 9.18 -1.17
C TRP A 117 -18.42 10.51 -1.84
N LYS A 118 -18.97 11.44 -1.05
CA LYS A 118 -19.31 12.80 -1.48
C LYS A 118 -18.29 13.76 -0.88
N ILE A 119 -17.67 14.56 -1.76
CA ILE A 119 -16.68 15.59 -1.40
C ILE A 119 -17.37 16.77 -0.72
#